data_AF-A0A849L5P0-F1
#
_entry.id   AF-A0A849L5P0-F1
#
_cell.length_a   1.000
_cell.length_b   1.000
_cell.length_c   1.000
_cell.angle_alpha   90.00
_cell.angle_beta   90.00
_cell.angle_gamma   90.00
#
_symmetry.space_group_name_H-M   'P 1'
#
loop_
_entity.id
_entity.type
_entity.pdbx_description
1 polymer ?
#
loop_
_entity_poly.entity_id
_entity_poly.type
_entity_poly.pdbx_seq_one_letter_code
_entity_poly.pdbx_strand_id
1 'polypeptide(L)' 'MKRLDDYLCPARDAVEDARQQVLREIVDYPRPISGCDAQFNHLLDLRRRLETALAVLERSVFVPTSRHPG' A
#
# COMPACT_ATOMS: atom_id res chain seq x y z
N MET A 1 -4.86 -25.77 -10.60
CA MET A 1 -4.14 -24.68 -11.30
C MET A 1 -4.48 -23.39 -10.57
N LYS A 2 -3.50 -22.67 -10.00
CA LYS A 2 -3.76 -21.39 -9.32
C LYS A 2 -4.11 -20.31 -10.34
N ARG A 3 -5.10 -19.48 -10.03
CA ARG A 3 -5.39 -18.27 -10.80
C ARG A 3 -4.43 -17.16 -10.38
N LEU A 4 -4.20 -16.19 -11.26
CA LEU A 4 -3.36 -15.04 -10.92
C LEU A 4 -3.94 -14.24 -9.73
N ASP A 5 -5.27 -14.22 -9.62
CA ASP A 5 -6.00 -13.61 -8.50
C ASP A 5 -5.63 -14.23 -7.14
N ASP A 6 -5.24 -15.51 -7.10
CA ASP A 6 -4.84 -16.20 -5.87
C ASP A 6 -3.53 -15.63 -5.28
N TYR A 7 -2.75 -14.88 -6.08
CA TYR A 7 -1.52 -14.22 -5.64
C TYR A 7 -1.76 -12.77 -5.17
N LEU A 8 -2.91 -12.18 -5.51
CA LEU A 8 -3.24 -10.81 -5.09
C LEU A 8 -3.63 -10.75 -3.62
N CYS A 9 -4.34 -11.76 -3.10
CA CYS A 9 -4.69 -11.81 -1.68
C CYS A 9 -3.46 -11.79 -0.76
N PRO A 10 -2.47 -12.70 -0.90
CA PRO A 10 -1.29 -12.66 -0.04
C PRO A 10 -0.42 -11.43 -0.26
N ALA A 11 -0.39 -10.86 -1.47
CA ALA A 11 0.31 -9.61 -1.73
C ALA A 11 -0.34 -8.42 -0.99
N ARG A 12 -1.67 -8.33 -1.01
CA ARG A 12 -2.42 -7.32 -0.26
C ARG A 12 -2.18 -7.45 1.23
N ASP A 13 -2.28 -8.67 1.76
CA ASP A 13 -2.12 -8.94 3.20
C ASP A 13 -0.72 -8.54 3.68
N ALA A 14 0.32 -8.87 2.92
CA ALA A 14 1.70 -8.47 3.24
C ALA A 14 1.89 -6.94 3.24
N VAL A 15 1.24 -6.21 2.31
CA VAL A 15 1.31 -4.75 2.25
C VAL A 15 0.54 -4.11 3.41
N GLU A 16 -0.61 -4.67 3.80
CA GLU A 16 -1.37 -4.20 4.97
C GLU A 16 -0.59 -4.43 6.27
N ASP A 17 0.04 -5.61 6.44
CA ASP A 17 0.88 -5.90 7.60
C ASP A 17 2.03 -4.90 7.74
N ALA A 18 2.71 -4.58 6.62
CA ALA A 18 3.75 -3.56 6.59
C ALA A 18 3.20 -2.17 6.95
N ARG A 19 2.00 -1.81 6.47
CA ARG A 19 1.35 -0.54 6.78
C ARG A 19 1.03 -0.43 8.27
N GLN A 20 0.50 -1.49 8.88
CA GLN A 20 0.23 -1.54 10.32
C GLN A 20 1.50 -1.46 11.15
N GLN A 21 2.61 -2.01 10.68
CA GLN A 21 3.91 -1.88 11.34
C GLN A 21 4.41 -0.43 11.33
N VAL A 22 4.39 0.23 10.16
CA VAL A 22 4.79 1.65 10.04
C VAL A 22 3.91 2.55 10.90
N LEU A 23 2.60 2.29 10.95
CA LEU A 23 1.68 3.05 11.80
C LEU A 23 2.02 2.93 13.29
N ARG A 24 2.37 1.71 13.75
CA ARG A 24 2.86 1.50 15.12
C ARG A 24 4.12 2.28 15.39
N GLU A 25 5.11 2.22 14.49
CA GLU A 25 6.37 2.97 14.64
C GLU A 25 6.16 4.49 14.69
N ILE A 26 5.20 5.02 13.91
CA ILE A 26 4.83 6.44 13.97
C ILE A 26 4.19 6.81 15.32
N VAL A 27 3.30 5.96 15.84
CA VAL A 27 2.62 6.18 17.12
C VAL A 27 3.59 6.13 18.28
N ASP A 28 4.51 5.16 18.26
CA ASP A 28 5.51 4.93 19.30
C ASP A 28 6.72 5.87 19.19
N TYR A 29 6.77 6.70 18.14
CA TYR A 29 7.90 7.59 17.89
C TYR A 29 8.07 8.62 19.03
N PRO A 30 9.30 8.81 19.56
CA PRO A 30 9.56 9.74 20.65
C PRO A 30 9.13 11.18 20.33
N ARG A 31 8.59 11.88 21.35
CA ARG A 31 8.17 13.28 21.26
C ARG A 31 9.02 14.18 22.15
N PRO A 32 9.29 15.45 21.76
CA PRO A 32 8.81 16.14 20.56
C PRO A 32 9.55 15.74 19.27
N ILE A 33 8.83 15.71 18.15
CA ILE A 33 9.39 15.41 16.83
C ILE A 33 9.99 16.69 16.26
N SER A 34 11.25 16.63 15.85
CA SER A 34 11.89 17.73 15.13
C SER A 34 11.39 17.76 13.68
N GLY A 35 11.10 18.95 13.14
CA GLY A 35 10.62 19.08 11.74
C GLY A 35 11.61 18.55 10.68
N CYS A 36 12.90 18.47 11.02
CA CYS A 36 13.95 17.90 10.17
C CYS A 36 14.30 16.45 10.53
N ASP A 37 13.47 15.75 11.30
CA ASP A 37 13.73 14.35 11.64
C ASP A 37 13.58 13.47 10.39
N ALA A 38 14.73 13.09 9.82
CA ALA A 38 14.78 12.28 8.61
C ALA A 38 14.16 10.89 8.79
N GLN A 39 14.25 10.30 9.99
CA GLN A 39 13.68 8.99 10.27
C GLN A 39 12.15 9.08 10.35
N PHE A 40 11.62 10.07 11.05
CA PHE A 40 10.17 10.28 11.09
C PHE A 40 9.60 10.60 9.70
N ASN A 41 10.29 11.45 8.94
CA ASN A 41 9.91 11.76 7.55
C ASN A 41 9.94 10.51 6.65
N HIS A 42 10.89 9.60 6.86
CA HIS A 42 10.93 8.33 6.16
C HIS A 42 9.73 7.44 6.49
N LEU A 43 9.31 7.37 7.76
CA LEU A 43 8.10 6.65 8.16
C LEU A 43 6.84 7.22 7.48
N LEU A 44 6.73 8.54 7.37
CA LEU A 44 5.63 9.19 6.65
C LEU A 44 5.63 8.85 5.15
N ASP A 45 6.80 8.82 4.52
CA ASP A 45 6.96 8.40 3.12
C ASP A 45 6.55 6.94 2.92
N LEU A 46 7.06 6.03 3.76
CA LEU A 46 6.71 4.61 3.74
C LEU A 46 5.21 4.40 3.87
N ARG A 47 4.55 5.09 4.80
CA ARG A 47 3.09 5.03 4.96
C ARG A 47 2.37 5.39 3.66
N ARG A 48 2.74 6.48 3.00
CA ARG A 48 2.11 6.94 1.75
C ARG A 48 2.34 5.94 0.60
N ARG A 49 3.54 5.37 0.52
CA ARG A 49 3.88 4.35 -0.49
C ARG A 49 3.04 3.09 -0.31
N LEU A 50 2.86 2.63 0.92
CA LEU A 50 2.04 1.45 1.24
C LEU A 50 0.56 1.69 0.97
N GLU A 51 0.02 2.86 1.36
CA GLU A 51 -1.36 3.26 1.03
C GLU A 51 -1.60 3.29 -0.48
N THR A 52 -0.63 3.77 -1.27
CA THR A 52 -0.71 3.78 -2.73
C THR A 52 -0.70 2.35 -3.30
N ALA A 53 0.16 1.48 -2.77
CA ALA A 53 0.25 0.09 -3.22
C ALA A 53 -1.05 -0.68 -2.96
N LEU A 54 -1.65 -0.52 -1.79
CA LEU A 54 -2.97 -1.10 -1.46
C LEU A 54 -4.05 -0.63 -2.44
N ALA A 55 -4.12 0.67 -2.69
CA ALA A 55 -5.10 1.22 -3.63
C ALA A 55 -4.94 0.64 -5.05
N VAL A 56 -3.71 0.35 -5.48
CA VAL A 56 -3.45 -0.32 -6.77
C VAL A 56 -3.89 -1.78 -6.75
N LEU A 57 -3.63 -2.51 -5.66
CA LEU A 57 -4.01 -3.92 -5.52
C LEU A 57 -5.52 -4.13 -5.43
N GLU A 58 -6.25 -3.17 -4.85
CA GLU A 58 -7.71 -3.21 -4.71
C GLU A 58 -8.46 -2.72 -5.95
N ARG A 59 -7.77 -2.04 -6.87
CA ARG A 59 -8.41 -1.45 -8.03
C ARG A 59 -8.84 -2.52 -9.02
N SER A 60 -10.15 -2.65 -9.23
CA SER A 60 -10.69 -3.37 -10.37
C SER A 60 -10.42 -2.59 -11.66
N VAL A 61 -9.59 -3.13 -12.55
CA VAL A 61 -9.36 -2.54 -13.88
C VAL A 61 -10.55 -2.88 -14.77
N PHE A 62 -11.37 -1.87 -15.08
CA PHE A 62 -12.35 -1.99 -16.15
C PHE A 62 -11.61 -2.03 -17.49
N VAL A 63 -11.66 -3.17 -18.17
CA VAL A 63 -11.17 -3.31 -19.54
C VAL A 63 -12.36 -3.16 -20.48
N PRO A 64 -12.54 -2.02 -21.16
CA PRO A 64 -13.54 -1.91 -22.20
C PRO A 64 -13.20 -2.92 -23.29
N THR A 65 -14.04 -3.94 -23.42
CA THR A 65 -13.93 -4.89 -24.52
C THR A 65 -14.37 -4.15 -25.79
N SER A 66 -13.43 -3.85 -26.70
CA SER A 66 -13.77 -3.34 -28.02
C SER A 66 -14.71 -4.32 -28.71
N ARG A 67 -16.00 -4.00 -28.69
CA ARG A 67 -16.96 -4.63 -29.60
C ARG A 67 -16.77 -3.91 -30.92
N HIS A 68 -15.89 -4.40 -31.78
CA HIS A 68 -15.93 -4.00 -33.18
C HIS A 68 -17.31 -4.41 -33.73
N PRO A 69 -18.16 -3.46 -34.16
CA PRO A 69 -19.35 -3.82 -34.90
C PRO A 69 -18.95 -3.95 -36.38
N GLY A 70 -19.22 -5.13 -36.96
CA GLY A 70 -19.43 -5.34 -38.40
C GLY A 70 -18.23 -5.09 -39.31
#